data_AF-A0A842Q4N3-F1
#
_entry.id   AF-A0A842Q4N3-F1
#
_cell.length_a   1.000
_cell.length_b   1.000
_cell.length_c   1.000
_cell.angle_alpha   90.00
_cell.angle_beta   90.00
_cell.angle_gamma   90.00
#
_symmetry.space_group_name_H-M   'P 1'
#
loop_
_entity.id
_entity.type
_entity.pdbx_description
1 polymer ?
#
loop_
_entity_poly.entity_id
_entity_poly.type
_entity_poly.pdbx_seq_one_letter_code
_entity_poly.pdbx_strand_id
1 'polypeptide(L)'
;ALYFLPNIADPFTAYPELAINHVPFPIGAALLMGVLGASMSTANGGLLAISSVMSRNIIQRDILRRMLKRPGLDDRKLLLTTRIFTIPMMVAAFVLGYLIPQPGVYLILAFDIVFAGAWAPLTLGLFWRKANTPAALASLIVGSALRLLMFFITPVEYAGIETMIPPVISFVLFIVVALMTQKKYPGRHGIVD
;
A
#
# COMPACT_ATOMS: atom_id res chain seq x y z
N ALA A 1 7.48 27.42 -4.23
CA ALA A 1 8.03 26.96 -2.93
C ALA A 1 9.50 27.35 -2.80
N LEU A 2 10.41 26.75 -3.58
CA LEU A 2 11.86 27.01 -3.49
C LEU A 2 12.28 28.49 -3.69
N TYR A 3 11.54 29.25 -4.49
CA TYR A 3 11.78 30.70 -4.65
C TYR A 3 11.33 31.53 -3.43
N PHE A 4 10.26 31.12 -2.76
CA PHE A 4 9.67 31.87 -1.66
C PHE A 4 10.24 31.48 -0.29
N LEU A 5 10.74 30.24 -0.15
CA LEU A 5 11.34 29.73 1.08
C LEU A 5 12.75 29.18 0.76
N PRO A 6 13.77 30.06 0.61
CA PRO A 6 15.11 29.64 0.20
C PRO A 6 15.88 28.86 1.29
N ASN A 7 15.49 28.96 2.57
CA ASN A 7 16.16 28.32 3.71
C ASN A 7 15.19 27.46 4.55
N ILE A 8 14.47 26.54 3.92
CA ILE A 8 13.63 25.56 4.65
C ILE A 8 14.50 24.51 5.36
N ALA A 9 14.32 24.38 6.68
CA ALA A 9 15.01 23.35 7.48
C ALA A 9 14.44 21.95 7.24
N ASP A 10 13.14 21.84 6.95
CA ASP A 10 12.45 20.58 6.65
C ASP A 10 11.60 20.74 5.37
N PRO A 11 11.86 19.94 4.31
CA PRO A 11 11.02 19.93 3.11
C PRO A 11 9.53 19.65 3.38
N PHE A 12 9.19 18.91 4.44
CA PHE A 12 7.80 18.58 4.76
C PHE A 12 7.01 19.74 5.36
N THR A 13 7.67 20.78 5.88
CA THR A 13 7.00 21.98 6.42
C THR A 13 6.81 23.07 5.37
N ALA A 14 7.38 22.91 4.17
CA ALA A 14 7.30 23.90 3.11
C ALA A 14 5.85 24.26 2.74
N TYR A 15 4.94 23.27 2.70
CA TYR A 15 3.54 23.54 2.35
C TYR A 15 2.80 24.32 3.46
N PRO A 16 2.83 23.90 4.74
CA PRO A 16 2.27 24.70 5.84
C PRO A 16 2.84 26.11 5.91
N GLU A 17 4.16 26.25 5.75
CA GLU A 17 4.85 27.53 5.84
C GLU A 17 4.37 28.52 4.76
N LEU A 18 4.22 28.04 3.52
CA LEU A 18 3.64 28.84 2.43
C LEU A 18 2.19 29.24 2.72
N ALA A 19 1.40 28.30 3.26
CA ALA A 19 -0.01 28.53 3.54
C ALA A 19 -0.23 29.53 4.69
N ILE A 20 0.69 29.59 5.66
CA ILE A 20 0.58 30.50 6.81
C ILE A 20 1.17 31.87 6.49
N ASN A 21 2.35 31.91 5.86
CA ASN A 21 3.15 33.13 5.80
C ASN A 21 3.09 33.85 4.45
N HIS A 22 2.62 33.21 3.37
CA HIS A 22 2.78 33.74 2.00
C HIS A 22 1.50 33.82 1.18
N VAL A 23 0.35 33.51 1.77
CA VAL A 23 -0.97 33.62 1.12
C VAL A 23 -1.98 34.34 2.02
N PRO A 24 -3.04 34.97 1.46
CA PRO A 24 -4.12 35.54 2.24
C PRO A 24 -4.78 34.51 3.17
N PHE A 25 -5.15 34.93 4.38
CA PHE A 25 -5.68 34.05 5.43
C PHE A 25 -6.78 33.07 4.96
N PRO A 26 -7.82 33.49 4.21
CA PRO A 26 -8.86 32.54 3.78
C PRO A 26 -8.33 31.42 2.88
N ILE A 27 -7.36 31.74 2.02
CA ILE A 27 -6.73 30.78 1.11
C ILE A 27 -5.80 29.87 1.90
N GLY A 28 -4.99 30.42 2.80
CA GLY A 28 -4.11 29.65 3.69
C GLY A 28 -4.87 28.63 4.53
N ALA A 29 -5.97 29.07 5.16
CA ALA A 29 -6.85 28.19 5.92
C ALA A 29 -7.45 27.07 5.05
N ALA A 30 -7.93 27.40 3.84
CA ALA A 30 -8.46 26.42 2.91
C ALA A 30 -7.42 25.37 2.48
N LEU A 31 -6.18 25.80 2.22
CA LEU A 31 -5.07 24.91 1.85
C LEU A 31 -4.72 23.92 2.96
N LEU A 32 -4.66 24.39 4.22
CA LEU A 32 -4.37 23.55 5.39
C LEU A 32 -5.53 22.57 5.67
N MET A 33 -6.77 23.05 5.63
CA MET A 33 -7.95 22.19 5.76
C MET A 33 -8.01 21.13 4.65
N GLY A 34 -7.62 21.48 3.43
CA GLY A 34 -7.52 20.55 2.31
C GLY A 34 -6.54 19.41 2.57
N VAL A 35 -5.34 19.71 3.10
CA VAL A 35 -4.34 18.69 3.45
C VAL A 35 -4.82 17.80 4.59
N LEU A 36 -5.44 18.38 5.63
CA LEU A 36 -6.04 17.61 6.72
C LEU A 36 -7.14 16.68 6.21
N GLY A 37 -8.04 17.19 5.35
CA GLY A 37 -9.11 16.41 4.74
C GLY A 37 -8.59 15.28 3.85
N ALA A 38 -7.60 15.56 3.01
CA ALA A 38 -6.94 14.55 2.17
C ALA A 38 -6.30 13.45 3.04
N SER A 39 -5.58 13.84 4.09
CA SER A 39 -4.94 12.90 5.02
C SER A 39 -5.95 12.00 5.72
N MET A 40 -7.07 12.57 6.19
CA MET A 40 -8.16 11.80 6.79
C MET A 40 -8.82 10.83 5.79
N SER A 41 -8.96 11.22 4.52
CA SER A 41 -9.51 10.34 3.48
C SER A 41 -8.64 9.11 3.22
N THR A 42 -7.31 9.30 3.17
CA THR A 42 -6.34 8.21 2.98
C THR A 42 -6.28 7.31 4.20
N ALA A 43 -6.23 7.88 5.41
CA ALA A 43 -6.21 7.12 6.65
C ALA A 43 -7.47 6.26 6.82
N ASN A 44 -8.65 6.85 6.59
CA ASN A 44 -9.91 6.12 6.66
C ASN A 44 -10.00 5.00 5.60
N GLY A 45 -9.55 5.28 4.37
CA GLY A 45 -9.48 4.28 3.31
C GLY A 45 -8.57 3.10 3.66
N GLY A 46 -7.36 3.37 4.17
CA GLY A 46 -6.42 2.34 4.61
C GLY A 46 -6.94 1.50 5.77
N LEU A 47 -7.51 2.14 6.80
CA LEU A 47 -8.11 1.44 7.95
C LEU A 47 -9.26 0.53 7.52
N LEU A 48 -10.17 1.03 6.67
CA LEU A 48 -11.29 0.24 6.16
C LEU A 48 -10.81 -0.93 5.30
N ALA A 49 -9.81 -0.71 4.44
CA ALA A 49 -9.23 -1.76 3.61
C ALA A 49 -8.67 -2.90 4.47
N ILE A 50 -7.81 -2.60 5.45
CA ILE A 50 -7.21 -3.61 6.34
C ILE A 50 -8.30 -4.32 7.15
N SER A 51 -9.24 -3.58 7.74
CA SER A 51 -10.36 -4.17 8.49
C SER A 51 -11.22 -5.11 7.64
N SER A 52 -11.43 -4.77 6.35
CA SER A 52 -12.21 -5.60 5.44
C SER A 52 -11.48 -6.89 5.06
N VAL A 53 -10.16 -6.84 4.90
CA VAL A 53 -9.32 -8.02 4.68
C VAL A 53 -9.34 -8.92 5.91
N MET A 54 -9.23 -8.35 7.11
CA MET A 54 -9.34 -9.10 8.37
C MET A 54 -10.69 -9.80 8.49
N SER A 55 -11.80 -9.10 8.24
CA SER A 55 -13.14 -9.69 8.41
C SER A 55 -13.47 -10.71 7.32
N ARG A 56 -13.24 -10.38 6.04
CA ARG A 56 -13.68 -11.19 4.90
C ARG A 56 -12.66 -12.27 4.53
N ASN A 57 -11.38 -11.96 4.46
CA ASN A 57 -10.37 -12.93 4.03
C ASN A 57 -9.94 -13.82 5.20
N ILE A 58 -9.60 -13.22 6.34
CA ILE A 58 -9.05 -13.97 7.48
C ILE A 58 -10.16 -14.65 8.27
N ILE A 59 -11.11 -13.90 8.84
CA ILE A 59 -12.18 -14.50 9.67
C ILE A 59 -13.14 -15.34 8.83
N GLN A 60 -13.76 -14.76 7.79
CA GLN A 60 -14.84 -15.43 7.07
C GLN A 60 -14.33 -16.56 6.16
N ARG A 61 -13.32 -16.30 5.34
CA ARG A 61 -12.80 -17.30 4.38
C ARG A 61 -11.84 -18.30 5.01
N ASP A 62 -10.78 -17.85 5.68
CA ASP A 62 -9.73 -18.76 6.15
C ASP A 62 -10.09 -19.46 7.47
N ILE A 63 -10.55 -18.73 8.48
CA ILE A 63 -10.83 -19.33 9.80
C ILE A 63 -12.17 -20.08 9.80
N LEU A 64 -13.27 -19.42 9.45
CA LEU A 64 -14.60 -20.04 9.55
C LEU A 64 -14.83 -21.11 8.49
N ARG A 65 -14.68 -20.76 7.21
CA ARG A 65 -14.99 -21.70 6.11
C ARG A 65 -13.91 -22.76 5.91
N ARG A 66 -12.62 -22.38 5.90
CA ARG A 66 -11.54 -23.30 5.56
C ARG A 66 -11.04 -24.12 6.76
N MET A 67 -10.76 -23.51 7.91
CA MET A 67 -10.25 -24.22 9.08
C MET A 67 -11.36 -24.89 9.91
N LEU A 68 -12.38 -24.13 10.32
CA LEU A 68 -13.44 -24.61 11.20
C LEU A 68 -14.60 -25.31 10.47
N LYS A 69 -14.64 -25.23 9.14
CA LYS A 69 -15.73 -25.76 8.28
C LYS A 69 -17.13 -25.35 8.75
N ARG A 70 -17.25 -24.12 9.28
CA ARG A 70 -18.50 -23.53 9.76
C ARG A 70 -19.15 -22.68 8.68
N PRO A 71 -20.49 -22.49 8.72
CA PRO A 71 -21.15 -21.52 7.87
C PRO A 71 -20.54 -20.13 8.10
N GLY A 72 -20.40 -19.37 7.01
CA GLY A 72 -19.84 -18.02 7.06
C GLY A 72 -20.73 -17.06 7.87
N LEU A 73 -20.14 -15.92 8.24
CA LEU A 73 -20.90 -14.82 8.84
C LEU A 73 -21.91 -14.25 7.82
N ASP A 74 -23.10 -13.94 8.31
CA ASP A 74 -24.10 -13.12 7.63
C ASP A 74 -23.57 -11.68 7.43
N ASP A 75 -24.10 -10.96 6.44
CA ASP A 75 -23.59 -9.65 6.01
C ASP A 75 -23.62 -8.62 7.14
N ARG A 76 -24.69 -8.61 7.95
CA ARG A 76 -24.78 -7.71 9.11
C ARG A 76 -23.68 -8.01 10.14
N LYS A 77 -23.38 -9.29 10.37
CA LYS A 77 -22.32 -9.70 11.29
C LYS A 77 -20.94 -9.39 10.70
N LEU A 78 -20.74 -9.59 9.40
CA LEU A 78 -19.48 -9.27 8.72
C LEU A 78 -19.16 -7.76 8.77
N LEU A 79 -20.17 -6.90 8.59
CA LEU A 79 -20.03 -5.45 8.75
C LEU A 79 -19.67 -5.06 10.18
N LEU A 80 -20.32 -5.66 11.18
CA LEU A 80 -19.98 -5.45 12.59
C LEU A 80 -18.55 -5.90 12.88
N THR A 81 -18.15 -7.08 12.41
CA THR A 81 -16.79 -7.59 12.53
C THR A 81 -15.77 -6.63 11.92
N THR A 82 -16.04 -6.10 10.73
CA THR A 82 -15.18 -5.10 10.08
C THR A 82 -15.02 -3.85 10.95
N ARG A 83 -16.12 -3.30 11.50
CA ARG A 83 -16.07 -2.13 12.39
C ARG A 83 -15.30 -2.41 13.68
N ILE A 84 -15.46 -3.60 14.26
CA ILE A 84 -14.73 -4.02 15.46
C ILE A 84 -13.23 -4.08 15.17
N PHE A 85 -12.81 -4.62 14.01
CA PHE A 85 -11.39 -4.67 13.62
C PHE A 85 -10.80 -3.29 13.32
N THR A 86 -11.60 -2.29 12.97
CA THR A 86 -11.11 -0.92 12.77
C THR A 86 -10.54 -0.32 14.06
N ILE A 87 -11.10 -0.65 15.23
CA ILE A 87 -10.65 -0.10 16.51
C ILE A 87 -9.18 -0.46 16.82
N PRO A 88 -8.77 -1.75 16.86
CA PRO A 88 -7.38 -2.10 17.13
C PRO A 88 -6.42 -1.63 16.03
N MET A 89 -6.86 -1.60 14.76
CA MET A 89 -6.03 -1.07 13.68
C MET A 89 -5.79 0.43 13.81
N MET A 90 -6.81 1.19 14.24
CA MET A 90 -6.69 2.61 14.52
C MET A 90 -5.75 2.87 15.70
N VAL A 91 -5.85 2.09 16.77
CA VAL A 91 -4.93 2.18 17.93
C VAL A 91 -3.49 1.89 17.49
N ALA A 92 -3.27 0.83 16.69
CA ALA A 92 -1.94 0.50 16.18
C ALA A 92 -1.36 1.62 15.29
N ALA A 93 -2.16 2.15 14.36
CA ALA A 93 -1.77 3.27 13.51
C ALA A 93 -1.43 4.53 14.31
N PHE A 94 -2.24 4.84 15.34
CA PHE A 94 -2.00 5.99 16.23
C PHE A 94 -0.70 5.83 17.02
N VAL A 95 -0.47 4.65 17.61
CA VAL A 95 0.77 4.35 18.34
C VAL A 95 2.00 4.47 17.43
N LEU A 96 1.95 3.91 16.22
CA LEU A 96 3.04 4.03 15.26
C LEU A 96 3.29 5.49 14.83
N GLY A 97 2.23 6.25 14.56
CA GLY A 97 2.34 7.67 14.21
C GLY A 97 2.89 8.53 15.35
N TYR A 98 2.57 8.19 16.61
CA TYR A 98 3.12 8.87 17.78
C TYR A 98 4.59 8.53 18.00
N LEU A 99 4.99 7.27 17.82
CA LEU A 99 6.37 6.83 18.04
C LEU A 99 7.32 7.28 16.92
N ILE A 100 6.84 7.36 15.67
CA ILE A 100 7.68 7.73 14.53
C ILE A 100 6.95 8.75 13.63
N PRO A 101 7.08 10.05 13.93
CA PRO A 101 6.30 11.11 13.29
C PRO A 101 6.83 11.49 11.91
N GLN A 102 6.85 10.54 10.97
CA GLN A 102 7.24 10.75 9.57
C GLN A 102 6.16 10.25 8.58
N PRO A 103 4.93 10.79 8.64
CA PRO A 103 3.80 10.25 7.88
C PRO A 103 4.04 10.27 6.37
N GLY A 104 4.70 11.30 5.82
CA GLY A 104 4.99 11.40 4.39
C GLY A 104 5.92 10.29 3.89
N VAL A 105 7.01 10.03 4.61
CA VAL A 105 7.99 8.97 4.26
C VAL A 105 7.34 7.59 4.30
N TYR A 106 6.59 7.29 5.35
CA TYR A 106 5.92 5.99 5.48
C TYR A 106 4.77 5.81 4.50
N LEU A 107 4.08 6.88 4.12
CA LEU A 107 3.04 6.83 3.10
C LEU A 107 3.64 6.43 1.75
N ILE A 108 4.74 7.08 1.34
CA ILE A 108 5.47 6.74 0.10
C ILE A 108 5.96 5.29 0.17
N LEU A 109 6.60 4.89 1.26
CA LEU A 109 7.08 3.52 1.44
C LEU A 109 5.96 2.48 1.33
N ALA A 110 4.80 2.73 1.95
CA ALA A 110 3.66 1.83 1.90
C ALA A 110 3.14 1.63 0.48
N PHE A 111 2.97 2.71 -0.29
CA PHE A 111 2.55 2.63 -1.69
C PHE A 111 3.61 1.95 -2.57
N ASP A 112 4.89 2.25 -2.36
CA ASP A 112 5.97 1.65 -3.12
C ASP A 112 6.08 0.15 -2.91
N ILE A 113 5.90 -0.33 -1.68
CA ILE A 113 5.91 -1.78 -1.39
C ILE A 113 4.77 -2.47 -2.13
N VAL A 114 3.56 -1.89 -2.09
CA VAL A 114 2.41 -2.42 -2.82
C VAL A 114 2.66 -2.38 -4.33
N PHE A 115 3.22 -1.29 -4.85
CA PHE A 115 3.55 -1.17 -6.27
C PHE A 115 4.60 -2.21 -6.68
N ALA A 116 5.70 -2.33 -5.94
CA ALA A 116 6.76 -3.29 -6.22
C ALA A 116 6.27 -4.75 -6.20
N GLY A 117 5.42 -5.12 -5.24
CA GLY A 117 4.92 -6.48 -5.12
C GLY A 117 3.74 -6.80 -6.03
N ALA A 118 2.72 -5.94 -6.05
CA ALA A 118 1.41 -6.26 -6.61
C ALA A 118 1.23 -5.80 -8.07
N TRP A 119 2.03 -4.86 -8.57
CA TRP A 119 1.85 -4.34 -9.93
C TRP A 119 1.97 -5.43 -11.01
N ALA A 120 3.03 -6.24 -10.97
CA ALA A 120 3.23 -7.34 -11.92
C ALA A 120 2.08 -8.39 -11.90
N PRO A 121 1.68 -8.96 -10.75
CA PRO A 121 0.61 -9.95 -10.72
C PRO A 121 -0.77 -9.38 -11.03
N LEU A 122 -1.06 -8.12 -10.68
CA LEU A 122 -2.34 -7.49 -11.00
C LEU A 122 -2.47 -7.18 -12.50
N THR A 123 -1.40 -6.72 -13.14
CA THR A 123 -1.40 -6.41 -14.57
C THR A 123 -1.31 -7.67 -15.43
N LEU A 124 -0.26 -8.48 -15.24
CA LEU A 124 -0.05 -9.69 -16.03
C LEU A 124 -1.07 -10.78 -15.70
N GLY A 125 -1.58 -10.84 -14.47
CA GLY A 125 -2.65 -11.76 -14.10
C GLY A 125 -3.97 -11.50 -14.85
N LEU A 126 -4.22 -10.25 -15.25
CA LEU A 126 -5.43 -9.87 -16.00
C LEU A 126 -5.23 -10.01 -17.51
N PHE A 127 -4.07 -9.60 -18.03
CA PHE A 127 -3.85 -9.47 -19.48
C PHE A 127 -3.02 -10.59 -20.11
N TRP A 128 -2.28 -11.39 -19.32
CA TRP A 128 -1.35 -12.38 -19.86
C TRP A 128 -1.81 -13.81 -19.58
N ARG A 129 -2.12 -14.56 -20.66
CA ARG A 129 -2.62 -15.95 -20.59
C ARG A 129 -1.66 -16.94 -19.91
N LYS A 130 -0.38 -16.60 -19.78
CA LYS A 130 0.63 -17.44 -19.12
C LYS A 130 0.82 -17.09 -17.63
N ALA A 131 0.06 -16.16 -17.08
CA ALA A 131 0.13 -15.82 -15.67
C ALA A 131 -0.29 -16.98 -14.77
N ASN A 132 0.50 -17.27 -13.74
CA ASN A 132 0.24 -18.38 -12.82
C ASN A 132 0.51 -18.00 -11.36
N THR A 133 -0.03 -18.81 -10.43
CA THR A 133 0.04 -18.54 -8.99
C THR A 133 1.46 -18.50 -8.42
N PRO A 134 2.40 -19.40 -8.81
CA PRO A 134 3.78 -19.31 -8.34
C PRO A 134 4.48 -18.02 -8.75
N ALA A 135 4.28 -17.55 -9.99
CA ALA A 135 4.83 -16.27 -10.46
C ALA A 135 4.28 -15.09 -9.65
N ALA A 136 2.98 -15.08 -9.39
CA ALA A 136 2.33 -14.04 -8.61
C ALA A 136 2.84 -13.97 -7.17
N LEU A 137 3.06 -15.11 -6.53
CA LEU A 137 3.63 -15.15 -5.17
C LEU A 137 5.11 -14.75 -5.15
N ALA A 138 5.90 -15.22 -6.13
CA ALA A 138 7.31 -14.90 -6.21
C ALA A 138 7.54 -13.39 -6.41
N SER A 139 6.86 -12.76 -7.36
CA SER A 139 6.96 -11.33 -7.60
C SER A 139 6.45 -10.51 -6.42
N LEU A 140 5.33 -10.91 -5.81
CA LEU A 140 4.76 -10.22 -4.66
C LEU A 140 5.71 -10.20 -3.48
N ILE A 141 6.25 -11.36 -3.11
CA ILE A 141 7.15 -11.50 -1.96
C ILE A 141 8.49 -10.82 -2.24
N VAL A 142 9.13 -11.14 -3.37
CA VAL A 142 10.47 -10.62 -3.67
C VAL A 142 10.43 -9.12 -3.95
N GLY A 143 9.44 -8.62 -4.70
CA GLY A 143 9.29 -7.19 -4.97
C GLY A 143 9.06 -6.36 -3.70
N SER A 144 8.15 -6.82 -2.84
CA SER A 144 7.87 -6.16 -1.55
C SER A 144 9.09 -6.19 -0.62
N ALA A 145 9.72 -7.34 -0.47
CA ALA A 145 10.89 -7.51 0.38
C ALA A 145 12.09 -6.70 -0.12
N LEU A 146 12.30 -6.67 -1.44
CA LEU A 146 13.37 -5.89 -2.06
C LEU A 146 13.15 -4.39 -1.84
N ARG A 147 11.92 -3.87 -2.02
CA ARG A 147 11.63 -2.46 -1.74
C ARG A 147 11.88 -2.09 -0.28
N LEU A 148 11.47 -2.96 0.64
CA LEU A 148 11.68 -2.78 2.07
C LEU A 148 13.18 -2.83 2.42
N LEU A 149 13.94 -3.77 1.84
CA LEU A 149 15.38 -3.89 2.07
C LEU A 149 16.14 -2.68 1.50
N MET A 150 15.80 -2.24 0.30
CA MET A 150 16.43 -1.06 -0.31
C MET A 150 16.10 0.22 0.47
N PHE A 151 14.96 0.31 1.15
CA PHE A 151 14.66 1.44 2.04
C PHE A 151 15.69 1.59 3.18
N PHE A 152 16.22 0.49 3.72
CA PHE A 152 17.19 0.54 4.82
C PHE A 152 18.66 0.60 4.36
N ILE A 153 18.96 0.14 3.15
CA ILE A 153 20.34 0.02 2.66
C ILE A 153 20.74 1.19 1.75
N THR A 154 19.78 1.78 1.04
CA THR A 154 20.10 2.80 0.03
C THR A 154 20.52 4.11 0.72
N PRO A 155 21.73 4.61 0.45
CA PRO A 155 22.18 5.90 0.95
C PRO A 155 21.30 7.04 0.43
N VAL A 156 21.23 8.14 1.18
CA VAL A 156 20.37 9.30 0.86
C VAL A 156 20.76 9.92 -0.49
N GLU A 157 22.02 9.79 -0.91
CA GLU A 157 22.51 10.28 -2.19
C GLU A 157 21.86 9.57 -3.40
N TYR A 158 21.35 8.37 -3.20
CA TYR A 158 20.68 7.56 -4.23
C TYR A 158 19.16 7.51 -4.05
N ALA A 159 18.59 8.42 -3.24
CA ALA A 159 17.16 8.49 -3.00
C ALA A 159 16.37 8.54 -4.32
N GLY A 160 15.34 7.70 -4.41
CA GLY A 160 14.53 7.44 -5.60
C GLY A 160 14.90 6.15 -6.34
N ILE A 161 16.16 5.71 -6.32
CA ILE A 161 16.57 4.47 -6.99
C ILE A 161 15.97 3.24 -6.30
N GLU A 162 15.86 3.28 -4.97
CA GLU A 162 15.22 2.29 -4.13
C GLU A 162 13.73 2.09 -4.46
N THR A 163 13.08 3.10 -5.06
CA THR A 163 11.69 3.02 -5.51
C THR A 163 11.57 2.45 -6.93
N MET A 164 12.52 2.75 -7.81
CA MET A 164 12.44 2.37 -9.22
C MET A 164 12.89 0.92 -9.50
N ILE A 165 13.93 0.43 -8.81
CA ILE A 165 14.51 -0.90 -9.08
C ILE A 165 13.55 -2.06 -8.69
N PRO A 166 12.91 -2.07 -7.51
CA PRO A 166 12.14 -3.24 -7.07
C PRO A 166 10.95 -3.62 -7.97
N PRO A 167 10.12 -2.68 -8.47
CA PRO A 167 9.04 -3.01 -9.40
C PRO A 167 9.53 -3.65 -10.70
N VAL A 168 10.66 -3.18 -11.25
CA VAL A 168 11.25 -3.74 -12.47
C VAL A 168 11.72 -5.18 -12.22
N ILE A 169 12.42 -5.41 -11.12
CA ILE A 169 12.89 -6.77 -10.75
C ILE A 169 11.70 -7.70 -10.51
N SER A 170 10.67 -7.24 -9.81
CA SER A 170 9.44 -7.99 -9.56
C SER A 170 8.72 -8.38 -10.86
N PHE A 171 8.66 -7.47 -11.83
CA PHE A 171 8.03 -7.72 -13.13
C PHE A 171 8.81 -8.73 -13.97
N VAL A 172 10.13 -8.59 -14.04
CA VAL A 172 11.01 -9.56 -14.72
C VAL A 172 10.90 -10.93 -14.05
N LEU A 173 10.93 -10.96 -12.71
CA LEU A 173 10.80 -12.19 -11.95
C LEU A 173 9.45 -12.88 -12.21
N PHE A 174 8.35 -12.12 -12.27
CA PHE A 174 7.04 -12.68 -12.62
C PHE A 174 7.10 -13.38 -13.97
N ILE A 175 7.66 -12.75 -15.00
CA ILE A 175 7.76 -13.31 -16.35
C ILE A 175 8.60 -14.59 -16.35
N VAL A 176 9.78 -14.55 -15.73
CA VAL A 176 10.70 -15.70 -15.66
C VAL A 176 10.05 -16.88 -14.95
N VAL A 177 9.49 -16.65 -13.76
CA VAL A 177 8.84 -17.72 -12.98
C VAL A 177 7.60 -18.24 -13.70
N ALA A 178 6.82 -17.38 -14.33
CA ALA A 178 5.64 -17.80 -15.08
C ALA A 178 6.02 -18.77 -16.21
N LEU A 179 7.03 -18.43 -17.01
CA LEU A 179 7.51 -19.27 -18.10
C LEU A 179 8.14 -20.58 -17.61
N MET A 180 8.93 -20.55 -16.53
CA MET A 180 9.55 -21.75 -15.96
C MET A 180 8.53 -22.71 -15.35
N THR A 181 7.51 -22.20 -14.68
CA THR A 181 6.52 -23.01 -13.96
C THR A 181 5.32 -23.42 -14.81
N GLN A 182 5.26 -22.97 -16.07
CA GLN A 182 4.13 -23.18 -16.96
C GLN A 182 3.74 -24.65 -17.15
N LYS A 183 4.71 -25.56 -17.13
CA LYS A 183 4.46 -27.01 -17.26
C LYS A 183 3.68 -27.59 -16.06
N LYS A 184 3.88 -27.03 -14.86
CA LYS A 184 3.30 -27.51 -13.60
C LYS A 184 2.07 -26.70 -13.18
N TYR A 185 2.05 -25.42 -13.51
CA TYR A 185 0.98 -24.48 -13.19
C TYR A 185 0.59 -23.70 -14.44
N PRO A 186 -0.24 -24.27 -15.34
CA PRO A 186 -0.72 -23.55 -16.51
C PRO A 186 -1.58 -22.35 -16.07
N GLY A 187 -1.54 -21.28 -16.86
CA GLY A 187 -2.35 -20.09 -16.60
C GLY A 187 -3.84 -20.43 -16.56
N ARG A 188 -4.53 -19.94 -15.52
CA ARG A 188 -5.98 -20.14 -15.38
C ARG A 188 -6.68 -19.17 -16.34
N HIS A 189 -7.36 -19.73 -17.33
CA HIS A 189 -8.13 -18.97 -18.32
C HIS A 189 -9.48 -18.54 -17.72
N GLY A 190 -9.97 -17.36 -18.11
CA GLY A 190 -11.38 -16.97 -17.86
C GLY A 190 -11.67 -15.52 -17.44
N ILE A 191 -10.89 -14.50 -17.84
CA ILE A 191 -11.24 -13.10 -17.51
C ILE A 191 -11.44 -12.20 -18.74
N VAL A 192 -10.86 -12.55 -19.90
CA VAL A 192 -11.11 -11.82 -21.15
C VAL A 192 -11.16 -12.82 -22.31
N ASP A 193 -12.39 -13.18 -22.68
CA ASP A 193 -12.72 -13.67 -24.03
C ASP A 193 -13.28 -12.48 -24.82
#